data_AF-A0A0S8FFX9-F1
#
_entry.id   AF-A0A0S8FFX9-F1
#
_cell.length_a   1.000
_cell.length_b   1.000
_cell.length_c   1.000
_cell.angle_alpha   90.00
_cell.angle_beta   90.00
_cell.angle_gamma   90.00
#
_symmetry.space_group_name_H-M   'P 1'
#
loop_
_entity.id
_entity.type
_entity.pdbx_description
1 polymer ?
#
loop_
_entity_poly.entity_id
_entity_poly.type
_entity_poly.pdbx_seq_one_letter_code
_entity_poly.pdbx_strand_id
1 'polypeptide(L)'
;MRAKSIFIWLSALLLTAPTLAGAQELPGEEGHGGGGAGCGDVFGDLIEVKRDIATGQPILAKRWIESPGDVYDWGYCPIAVTSEGEEIDFVELTCDPVDPEAVVEVDYFGRLNGGRTKERNNRMHFNEVIGSIKDAGWVTTDETGRLMLGYVCTIGEGAPPICETWSTVDSPMENMGLYTRLMKYGHFQTDPMEVDKWAHGDPATLPQYHPALGPEDQAKFDEDLAHLLFSDGDGGATACFPGYPTDPETFNPGCAGRENLAGRDFESAANFLSAAANKTGRITADLVQYINRILKIALDTEATMATRNTLPTLIRVCETLEPPVPGVEPIYLDECAIEEGSAELPVPANERFVDFDNVSYTRSARRKELLFVLQQDEEGGWVEQDDVSLLLWLEFANGPAGRKLGGIDGFVAAASDALRGIEFFHNYAVPVDLWAAYVE
;
A
#
# COMPACT_ATOMS: atom_id res chain seq x y z
N MET A 1 9.07 63.55 -25.15
CA MET A 1 7.84 63.44 -25.98
C MET A 1 7.67 62.00 -26.42
N ARG A 2 6.42 61.53 -26.48
CA ARG A 2 5.91 60.16 -26.70
C ARG A 2 5.76 59.30 -25.43
N ALA A 3 4.72 59.67 -24.68
CA ALA A 3 4.01 58.80 -23.76
C ALA A 3 3.33 57.67 -24.55
N LYS A 4 3.47 56.42 -24.07
CA LYS A 4 2.65 55.29 -24.51
C LYS A 4 1.73 54.91 -23.35
N SER A 5 0.45 55.21 -23.54
CA SER A 5 -0.65 54.77 -22.69
C SER A 5 -0.86 53.27 -22.88
N ILE A 6 -0.84 52.51 -21.78
CA ILE A 6 -1.26 51.10 -21.75
C ILE A 6 -2.64 51.07 -21.11
N PHE A 7 -3.61 50.60 -21.90
CA PHE A 7 -5.00 50.38 -21.51
C PHE A 7 -5.10 49.17 -20.59
N ILE A 8 -5.70 49.37 -19.42
CA ILE A 8 -6.08 48.33 -18.46
C ILE A 8 -7.40 47.73 -18.95
N TRP A 9 -7.40 46.43 -19.28
CA TRP A 9 -8.63 45.66 -19.44
C TRP A 9 -9.02 45.06 -18.09
N LEU A 10 -10.14 45.56 -17.55
CA LEU A 10 -10.84 45.02 -16.39
C LEU A 10 -11.71 43.84 -16.88
N SER A 11 -11.31 42.61 -16.57
CA SER A 11 -12.17 41.43 -16.77
C SER A 11 -12.86 41.10 -15.46
N ALA A 12 -14.16 41.32 -15.44
CA ALA A 12 -15.04 41.11 -14.30
C ALA A 12 -15.16 39.63 -13.94
N LEU A 13 -15.00 39.36 -12.66
CA LEU A 13 -15.22 38.10 -11.96
C LEU A 13 -16.73 37.79 -11.96
N LEU A 14 -17.15 36.69 -12.58
CA LEU A 14 -18.50 36.15 -12.50
C LEU A 14 -18.45 34.84 -11.70
N LEU A 15 -18.79 34.95 -10.42
CA LEU A 15 -19.06 33.85 -9.50
C LEU A 15 -20.38 33.19 -9.90
N THR A 16 -20.32 31.98 -10.44
CA THR A 16 -21.48 31.09 -10.58
C THR A 16 -21.31 29.89 -9.65
N ALA A 17 -22.22 29.76 -8.70
CA ALA A 17 -22.31 28.65 -7.75
C ALA A 17 -22.61 27.30 -8.46
N PRO A 18 -22.12 26.15 -7.94
CA PRO A 18 -22.51 24.85 -8.45
C PRO A 18 -23.95 24.53 -8.00
N THR A 19 -24.83 24.33 -8.98
CA THR A 19 -26.15 23.74 -8.78
C THR A 19 -26.03 22.24 -8.53
N LEU A 20 -26.65 21.77 -7.44
CA LEU A 20 -26.97 20.37 -7.20
C LEU A 20 -27.63 19.75 -8.45
N ALA A 21 -26.97 18.78 -9.07
CA ALA A 21 -27.59 17.88 -10.03
C ALA A 21 -27.96 16.59 -9.28
N GLY A 22 -29.24 16.49 -8.92
CA GLY A 22 -29.84 15.26 -8.43
C GLY A 22 -29.81 14.18 -9.52
N ALA A 23 -29.54 12.96 -9.07
CA ALA A 23 -29.72 11.75 -9.86
C ALA A 23 -31.17 11.70 -10.38
N GLN A 24 -31.32 11.54 -11.70
CA GLN A 24 -32.59 11.24 -12.31
C GLN A 24 -32.42 9.91 -13.05
N GLU A 25 -32.94 8.87 -12.42
CA GLU A 25 -33.16 7.55 -12.99
C GLU A 25 -34.01 7.66 -14.26
N LEU A 26 -33.62 6.92 -15.30
CA LEU A 26 -34.52 6.49 -16.35
C LEU A 26 -34.39 4.97 -16.53
N PRO A 27 -35.48 4.30 -16.96
CA PRO A 27 -35.84 2.99 -16.44
C PRO A 27 -35.55 1.84 -17.40
N GLY A 28 -35.32 0.66 -16.80
CA GLY A 28 -35.76 -0.63 -17.32
C GLY A 28 -34.81 -1.38 -18.25
N GLU A 29 -34.10 -2.36 -17.70
CA GLU A 29 -34.27 -3.76 -18.14
C GLU A 29 -33.80 -4.71 -17.03
N GLU A 30 -34.63 -5.72 -16.78
CA GLU A 30 -34.52 -6.70 -15.70
C GLU A 30 -33.29 -7.60 -15.86
N GLY A 31 -32.49 -7.70 -14.80
CA GLY A 31 -31.42 -8.68 -14.69
C GLY A 31 -31.17 -9.02 -13.22
N HIS A 32 -31.80 -10.09 -12.73
CA HIS A 32 -31.40 -10.76 -11.50
C HIS A 32 -29.92 -11.17 -11.58
N GLY A 33 -29.13 -10.78 -10.58
CA GLY A 33 -27.73 -11.16 -10.50
C GLY A 33 -27.08 -10.73 -9.19
N GLY A 34 -27.17 -11.62 -8.19
CA GLY A 34 -26.29 -11.80 -7.03
C GLY A 34 -25.55 -10.58 -6.48
N GLY A 35 -25.94 -10.16 -5.28
CA GLY A 35 -25.11 -9.37 -4.38
C GLY A 35 -23.77 -10.06 -4.20
N GLY A 36 -22.76 -9.54 -4.89
CA GLY A 36 -21.37 -9.89 -4.63
C GLY A 36 -21.03 -9.34 -3.26
N ALA A 37 -20.59 -10.23 -2.37
CA ALA A 37 -19.97 -9.92 -1.08
C ALA A 37 -19.05 -8.71 -1.26
N GLY A 38 -19.53 -7.57 -0.80
CA GLY A 38 -18.86 -6.30 -1.02
C GLY A 38 -17.75 -6.19 0.00
N CYS A 39 -16.55 -5.82 -0.43
CA CYS A 39 -15.47 -5.42 0.49
C CYS A 39 -15.87 -4.30 1.47
N GLY A 40 -17.07 -3.72 1.34
CA GLY A 40 -17.66 -2.73 2.27
C GLY A 40 -18.38 -3.31 3.49
N ASP A 41 -18.71 -4.61 3.54
CA ASP A 41 -19.66 -5.15 4.55
C ASP A 41 -19.09 -5.27 5.98
N VAL A 42 -17.81 -4.95 6.19
CA VAL A 42 -17.12 -5.16 7.49
C VAL A 42 -16.51 -3.86 8.01
N PHE A 43 -16.22 -2.90 7.13
CA PHE A 43 -15.51 -1.66 7.50
C PHE A 43 -16.03 -0.47 6.69
N GLY A 44 -17.33 -0.47 6.37
CA GLY A 44 -18.01 0.58 5.61
C GLY A 44 -17.73 1.98 6.12
N ASP A 45 -17.42 2.11 7.41
CA ASP A 45 -17.21 3.38 8.10
C ASP A 45 -15.74 3.71 8.41
N LEU A 46 -14.77 2.86 8.00
CA LEU A 46 -13.33 3.12 8.17
C LEU A 46 -12.95 3.58 9.59
N ILE A 47 -13.17 2.73 10.58
CA ILE A 47 -12.98 3.06 12.00
C ILE A 47 -11.80 2.30 12.60
N GLU A 48 -11.18 2.80 13.65
CA GLU A 48 -10.21 2.00 14.41
C GLU A 48 -10.93 0.89 15.18
N VAL A 49 -10.37 -0.32 15.12
CA VAL A 49 -10.98 -1.49 15.76
C VAL A 49 -10.04 -2.19 16.71
N LYS A 50 -10.60 -2.96 17.64
CA LYS A 50 -9.82 -3.80 18.55
C LYS A 50 -8.97 -4.79 17.77
N ARG A 51 -7.71 -4.89 18.16
CA ARG A 51 -6.72 -5.81 17.58
C ARG A 51 -6.03 -6.63 18.66
N ASP A 52 -5.49 -7.76 18.23
CA ASP A 52 -4.49 -8.47 19.02
C ASP A 52 -3.22 -7.63 19.14
N ILE A 53 -2.69 -7.55 20.36
CA ILE A 53 -1.53 -6.69 20.68
C ILE A 53 -0.22 -7.25 20.14
N ALA A 54 -0.12 -8.55 19.89
CA ALA A 54 1.09 -9.18 19.39
C ALA A 54 1.14 -9.19 17.87
N THR A 55 0.02 -9.53 17.21
CA THR A 55 -0.02 -9.73 15.75
C THR A 55 -0.63 -8.58 14.98
N GLY A 56 -1.45 -7.74 15.64
CA GLY A 56 -2.22 -6.68 14.97
C GLY A 56 -3.42 -7.17 14.17
N GLN A 57 -3.82 -8.43 14.30
CA GLN A 57 -5.05 -8.95 13.67
C GLN A 57 -6.29 -8.28 14.28
N PRO A 58 -7.29 -7.88 13.48
CA PRO A 58 -8.58 -7.46 13.99
C PRO A 58 -9.26 -8.57 14.81
N ILE A 59 -9.91 -8.18 15.90
CA ILE A 59 -10.74 -9.05 16.73
C ILE A 59 -12.20 -8.68 16.48
N LEU A 60 -12.98 -9.66 16.04
CA LEU A 60 -14.42 -9.53 15.83
C LEU A 60 -15.20 -10.09 17.01
N ALA A 61 -16.29 -9.46 17.41
CA ALA A 61 -17.23 -10.01 18.38
C ALA A 61 -18.27 -10.88 17.67
N LYS A 62 -18.42 -12.14 18.10
CA LYS A 62 -19.55 -12.99 17.71
C LYS A 62 -20.80 -12.53 18.45
N ARG A 63 -21.81 -12.04 17.74
CA ARG A 63 -23.01 -11.43 18.33
C ARG A 63 -24.27 -11.92 17.65
N TRP A 64 -25.37 -12.00 18.40
CA TRP A 64 -26.70 -12.19 17.84
C TRP A 64 -27.19 -10.87 17.24
N ILE A 65 -27.40 -10.85 15.92
CA ILE A 65 -27.75 -9.63 15.19
C ILE A 65 -28.99 -9.82 14.33
N GLU A 66 -29.64 -8.72 13.99
CA GLU A 66 -30.71 -8.63 13.01
C GLU A 66 -30.12 -8.26 11.63
N SER A 67 -30.34 -9.14 10.65
CA SER A 67 -30.03 -8.91 9.24
C SER A 67 -31.27 -8.42 8.48
N PRO A 68 -31.11 -7.79 7.30
CA PRO A 68 -32.23 -7.33 6.50
C PRO A 68 -33.29 -8.42 6.26
N GLY A 69 -34.56 -8.06 6.47
CA GLY A 69 -35.70 -8.99 6.36
C GLY A 69 -36.07 -9.70 7.66
N ASP A 70 -35.78 -9.09 8.82
CA ASP A 70 -36.10 -9.57 10.16
C ASP A 70 -35.53 -10.97 10.44
N VAL A 71 -34.33 -11.23 9.92
CA VAL A 71 -33.60 -12.50 10.08
C VAL A 71 -32.60 -12.34 11.20
N TYR A 72 -32.73 -13.15 12.25
CA TYR A 72 -31.81 -13.13 13.39
C TYR A 72 -30.85 -14.32 13.33
N ASP A 73 -29.55 -14.03 13.36
CA ASP A 73 -28.50 -15.04 13.38
C ASP A 73 -27.22 -14.50 14.05
N TRP A 74 -26.22 -15.36 14.21
CA TRP A 74 -24.89 -14.98 14.66
C TRP A 74 -24.14 -14.20 13.56
N GLY A 75 -23.86 -12.94 13.85
CA GLY A 75 -22.95 -12.07 13.12
C GLY A 75 -21.57 -11.97 13.76
N TYR A 76 -20.63 -11.40 13.01
CA TYR A 76 -19.24 -11.19 13.42
C TYR A 76 -18.88 -9.73 13.21
N CYS A 77 -18.99 -8.95 14.29
CA CYS A 77 -18.94 -7.50 14.25
C CYS A 77 -17.54 -6.98 14.63
N PRO A 78 -16.97 -6.01 13.91
CA PRO A 78 -15.76 -5.31 14.36
C PRO A 78 -16.03 -4.58 15.68
N ILE A 79 -15.07 -4.65 16.60
CA ILE A 79 -15.18 -3.98 17.90
C ILE A 79 -14.56 -2.59 17.77
N ALA A 80 -15.38 -1.54 17.74
CA ALA A 80 -14.91 -0.16 17.67
C ALA A 80 -14.16 0.24 18.96
N VAL A 81 -13.20 1.15 18.84
CA VAL A 81 -12.47 1.71 19.98
C VAL A 81 -12.48 3.23 20.00
N THR A 82 -12.37 3.80 21.19
CA THR A 82 -12.18 5.24 21.42
C THR A 82 -10.74 5.66 21.13
N SER A 83 -10.48 6.98 21.13
CA SER A 83 -9.12 7.53 20.99
C SER A 83 -8.12 7.08 22.07
N GLU A 84 -8.62 6.53 23.18
CA GLU A 84 -7.82 5.99 24.28
C GLU A 84 -7.63 4.47 24.17
N GLY A 85 -8.21 3.83 23.13
CA GLY A 85 -8.19 2.39 22.90
C GLY A 85 -9.19 1.59 23.74
N GLU A 86 -10.14 2.27 24.38
CA GLU A 86 -11.24 1.64 25.11
C GLU A 86 -12.31 1.13 24.14
N GLU A 87 -12.93 0.00 24.45
CA GLU A 87 -13.94 -0.61 23.58
C GLU A 87 -15.26 0.14 23.68
N ILE A 88 -15.91 0.35 22.54
CA ILE A 88 -17.25 0.94 22.46
C ILE A 88 -18.26 -0.21 22.35
N ASP A 89 -19.27 -0.18 23.22
CA ASP A 89 -20.35 -1.17 23.18
C ASP A 89 -21.16 -1.07 21.87
N PHE A 90 -21.97 -2.10 21.61
CA PHE A 90 -22.80 -2.17 20.41
C PHE A 90 -24.22 -1.68 20.67
N VAL A 91 -24.88 -1.20 19.62
CA VAL A 91 -26.34 -1.06 19.61
C VAL A 91 -26.97 -2.45 19.67
N GLU A 92 -28.11 -2.53 20.39
CA GLU A 92 -28.87 -3.76 20.55
C GLU A 92 -29.17 -4.42 19.19
N LEU A 93 -28.82 -5.70 19.05
CA LEU A 93 -29.03 -6.52 17.85
C LEU A 93 -28.36 -6.00 16.55
N THR A 94 -27.38 -5.10 16.63
CA THR A 94 -26.61 -4.66 15.45
C THR A 94 -25.09 -4.81 15.65
N CYS A 95 -24.34 -4.49 14.59
CA CYS A 95 -22.88 -4.35 14.63
C CYS A 95 -22.42 -2.89 14.82
N ASP A 96 -23.34 -1.96 15.02
CA ASP A 96 -23.02 -0.54 15.10
C ASP A 96 -22.57 -0.16 16.53
N PRO A 97 -21.63 0.78 16.67
CA PRO A 97 -21.24 1.29 17.98
C PRO A 97 -22.37 2.11 18.63
N VAL A 98 -22.55 1.95 19.95
CA VAL A 98 -23.58 2.67 20.72
C VAL A 98 -23.30 4.17 20.80
N ASP A 99 -22.02 4.54 20.76
CA ASP A 99 -21.57 5.93 20.72
C ASP A 99 -20.75 6.17 19.44
N PRO A 100 -21.41 6.52 18.33
CA PRO A 100 -20.72 6.77 17.06
C PRO A 100 -19.84 8.03 17.09
N GLU A 101 -20.04 8.96 18.04
CA GLU A 101 -19.22 10.17 18.16
C GLU A 101 -17.88 9.90 18.85
N ALA A 102 -17.79 8.82 19.64
CA ALA A 102 -16.56 8.38 20.30
C ALA A 102 -15.64 7.55 19.41
N VAL A 103 -16.13 7.11 18.25
CA VAL A 103 -15.38 6.27 17.31
C VAL A 103 -14.26 7.08 16.66
N VAL A 104 -13.09 6.46 16.56
CA VAL A 104 -11.96 7.04 15.83
C VAL A 104 -12.06 6.62 14.37
N GLU A 105 -12.17 7.60 13.48
CA GLU A 105 -12.01 7.36 12.04
C GLU A 105 -10.54 7.07 11.73
N VAL A 106 -10.31 6.11 10.84
CA VAL A 106 -8.99 5.82 10.29
C VAL A 106 -8.50 7.04 9.55
N ASP A 107 -7.35 7.56 9.99
CA ASP A 107 -6.80 8.79 9.43
C ASP A 107 -6.55 8.65 7.91
N TYR A 108 -7.39 9.37 7.15
CA TYR A 108 -7.28 9.84 5.78
C TYR A 108 -6.54 8.95 4.75
N PHE A 109 -7.33 8.38 3.83
CA PHE A 109 -6.84 7.62 2.67
C PHE A 109 -6.33 8.46 1.49
N GLY A 110 -6.26 9.78 1.58
CA GLY A 110 -5.77 10.70 0.53
C GLY A 110 -5.58 10.12 -0.87
N ARG A 111 -4.32 9.85 -1.23
CA ARG A 111 -3.91 9.23 -2.49
C ARG A 111 -4.10 7.70 -2.50
N LEU A 112 -4.08 7.05 -1.32
CA LEU A 112 -4.32 5.63 -1.14
C LEU A 112 -5.73 5.18 -1.51
N ASN A 113 -6.70 6.10 -1.61
CA ASN A 113 -8.02 5.83 -2.17
C ASN A 113 -7.96 5.23 -3.59
N GLY A 114 -6.87 5.47 -4.33
CA GLY A 114 -6.61 4.80 -5.60
C GLY A 114 -6.58 3.26 -5.49
N GLY A 115 -6.27 2.71 -4.31
CA GLY A 115 -6.32 1.26 -4.06
C GLY A 115 -7.73 0.66 -4.18
N ARG A 116 -8.79 1.46 -4.04
CA ARG A 116 -10.20 1.03 -4.22
C ARG A 116 -10.57 0.82 -5.70
N THR A 117 -9.68 1.14 -6.63
CA THR A 117 -9.90 0.87 -8.04
C THR A 117 -9.90 -0.64 -8.32
N LYS A 118 -10.33 -1.04 -9.51
CA LYS A 118 -10.31 -2.46 -9.91
C LYS A 118 -8.87 -2.95 -9.90
N GLU A 119 -8.65 -4.21 -9.51
CA GLU A 119 -7.33 -4.84 -9.44
C GLU A 119 -6.51 -4.70 -10.74
N ARG A 120 -7.18 -4.73 -11.90
CA ARG A 120 -6.56 -4.47 -13.21
C ARG A 120 -5.87 -3.10 -13.32
N ASN A 121 -6.37 -2.07 -12.63
CA ASN A 121 -5.78 -0.73 -12.64
C ASN A 121 -4.46 -0.73 -11.87
N ASN A 122 -4.42 -1.36 -10.69
CA ASN A 122 -3.15 -1.54 -9.95
C ASN A 122 -2.16 -2.37 -10.77
N ARG A 123 -2.64 -3.40 -11.48
CA ARG A 123 -1.81 -4.21 -12.37
C ARG A 123 -1.26 -3.40 -13.56
N MET A 124 -2.06 -2.53 -14.17
CA MET A 124 -1.62 -1.64 -15.25
C MET A 124 -0.46 -0.76 -14.81
N HIS A 125 -0.58 -0.11 -13.65
CA HIS A 125 0.50 0.75 -13.14
C HIS A 125 1.75 -0.03 -12.73
N PHE A 126 1.58 -1.25 -12.21
CA PHE A 126 2.72 -2.14 -12.01
C PHE A 126 3.41 -2.48 -13.35
N ASN A 127 2.65 -2.77 -14.40
CA ASN A 127 3.19 -3.05 -15.73
C ASN A 127 3.94 -1.84 -16.33
N GLU A 128 3.48 -0.61 -16.08
CA GLU A 128 4.18 0.63 -16.47
C GLU A 128 5.57 0.73 -15.80
N VAL A 129 5.66 0.38 -14.52
CA VAL A 129 6.95 0.33 -13.82
C VAL A 129 7.86 -0.76 -14.38
N ILE A 130 7.33 -1.97 -14.64
CA ILE A 130 8.11 -3.03 -15.27
C ILE A 130 8.62 -2.60 -16.65
N GLY A 131 7.77 -1.97 -17.47
CA GLY A 131 8.21 -1.40 -18.75
C GLY A 131 9.35 -0.38 -18.58
N SER A 132 9.22 0.51 -17.60
CA SER A 132 10.24 1.52 -17.30
C SER A 132 11.57 0.91 -16.83
N ILE A 133 11.52 -0.18 -16.06
CA ILE A 133 12.71 -0.96 -15.65
C ILE A 133 13.39 -1.61 -16.87
N LYS A 134 12.61 -2.11 -17.83
CA LYS A 134 13.15 -2.69 -19.07
C LYS A 134 13.88 -1.65 -19.90
N ASP A 135 13.39 -0.42 -19.93
CA ASP A 135 14.02 0.69 -20.64
C ASP A 135 15.20 1.32 -19.87
N ALA A 136 15.28 1.10 -18.55
CA ALA A 136 16.36 1.59 -17.72
C ALA A 136 17.67 0.82 -17.95
N GLY A 137 18.80 1.51 -17.75
CA GLY A 137 20.12 0.89 -17.70
C GLY A 137 20.52 0.41 -16.31
N TRP A 138 19.94 1.01 -15.25
CA TRP A 138 20.18 0.62 -13.86
C TRP A 138 18.97 0.91 -12.96
N VAL A 139 18.82 0.16 -11.88
CA VAL A 139 17.75 0.29 -10.89
C VAL A 139 18.36 0.36 -9.49
N THR A 140 18.09 1.44 -8.77
CA THR A 140 18.52 1.65 -7.37
C THR A 140 17.40 2.37 -6.61
N THR A 141 17.71 2.94 -5.45
CA THR A 141 16.79 3.79 -4.68
C THR A 141 17.29 5.22 -4.56
N ASP A 142 16.34 6.14 -4.43
CA ASP A 142 16.62 7.52 -4.03
C ASP A 142 16.99 7.59 -2.54
N GLU A 143 17.27 8.81 -2.06
CA GLU A 143 17.61 9.10 -0.67
C GLU A 143 16.56 8.67 0.35
N THR A 144 15.32 8.51 -0.10
CA THR A 144 14.15 8.19 0.73
C THR A 144 13.76 6.72 0.64
N GLY A 145 14.41 5.94 -0.23
CA GLY A 145 14.13 4.52 -0.46
C GLY A 145 13.09 4.24 -1.54
N ARG A 146 12.69 5.24 -2.34
CA ARG A 146 11.82 5.06 -3.51
C ARG A 146 12.62 4.49 -4.68
N LEU A 147 11.98 3.70 -5.54
CA LEU A 147 12.63 3.12 -6.71
C LEU A 147 13.08 4.22 -7.68
N MET A 148 14.33 4.14 -8.12
CA MET A 148 14.94 5.12 -9.02
C MET A 148 15.59 4.41 -10.22
N LEU A 149 15.29 4.90 -11.42
CA LEU A 149 15.67 4.32 -12.69
C LEU A 149 16.70 5.21 -13.37
N GLY A 150 17.86 4.64 -13.69
CA GLY A 150 18.95 5.31 -14.39
C GLY A 150 18.90 5.03 -15.89
N TYR A 151 19.10 6.07 -16.70
CA TYR A 151 19.14 5.96 -18.17
C TYR A 151 20.47 6.44 -18.72
N VAL A 152 20.86 5.88 -19.86
CA VAL A 152 22.15 6.14 -20.52
C VAL A 152 23.31 5.91 -19.54
N CYS A 153 23.38 4.69 -19.02
CA CYS A 153 24.34 4.31 -17.98
C CYS A 153 25.64 3.78 -18.57
N THR A 154 26.76 4.21 -17.99
CA THR A 154 28.07 3.60 -18.17
C THR A 154 28.39 2.77 -16.92
N ILE A 155 28.50 1.45 -17.11
CA ILE A 155 28.77 0.51 -16.03
C ILE A 155 30.26 0.12 -16.12
N GLY A 156 31.06 0.61 -15.17
CA GLY A 156 32.46 0.22 -15.04
C GLY A 156 32.63 -0.97 -14.10
N GLU A 157 33.66 -1.81 -14.32
CA GLU A 157 33.98 -2.88 -13.37
C GLU A 157 34.31 -2.30 -11.98
N GLY A 158 33.52 -2.69 -10.97
CA GLY A 158 33.74 -2.30 -9.57
C GLY A 158 33.47 -0.83 -9.23
N ALA A 159 32.86 -0.07 -10.14
CA ALA A 159 32.44 1.30 -9.89
C ALA A 159 30.90 1.39 -9.89
N PRO A 160 30.30 2.29 -9.09
CA PRO A 160 28.87 2.58 -9.19
C PRO A 160 28.53 2.98 -10.63
N PRO A 161 27.38 2.54 -11.16
CA PRO A 161 26.93 2.94 -12.49
C PRO A 161 26.79 4.46 -12.56
N ILE A 162 27.32 5.05 -13.63
CA ILE A 162 27.18 6.48 -13.91
C ILE A 162 26.12 6.62 -15.00
N CYS A 163 24.94 7.11 -14.64
CA CYS A 163 23.85 7.37 -15.58
C CYS A 163 23.71 8.87 -15.84
N GLU A 164 23.41 9.25 -17.08
CA GLU A 164 23.22 10.67 -17.46
C GLU A 164 21.95 11.25 -16.83
N THR A 165 20.88 10.44 -16.74
CA THR A 165 19.61 10.86 -16.15
C THR A 165 19.07 9.81 -15.19
N TRP A 166 18.40 10.30 -14.16
CA TRP A 166 17.71 9.49 -13.15
C TRP A 166 16.25 9.92 -13.05
N SER A 167 15.35 8.95 -12.97
CA SER A 167 13.92 9.18 -12.74
C SER A 167 13.46 8.38 -11.54
N THR A 168 12.85 9.05 -10.56
CA THR A 168 12.25 8.37 -9.41
C THR A 168 10.81 7.99 -9.72
N VAL A 169 10.40 6.78 -9.35
CA VAL A 169 9.00 6.34 -9.41
C VAL A 169 8.19 7.11 -8.36
N ASP A 170 7.58 8.21 -8.78
CA ASP A 170 6.85 9.15 -7.91
C ASP A 170 5.33 9.12 -8.11
N SER A 171 4.82 8.26 -9.02
CA SER A 171 3.37 8.09 -9.16
C SER A 171 2.81 7.32 -7.96
N PRO A 172 1.76 7.82 -7.30
CA PRO A 172 1.12 7.09 -6.21
C PRO A 172 0.58 5.72 -6.64
N MET A 173 0.08 5.62 -7.87
CA MET A 173 -0.51 4.38 -8.38
C MET A 173 0.55 3.35 -8.80
N GLU A 174 1.69 3.79 -9.30
CA GLU A 174 2.84 2.91 -9.58
C GLU A 174 3.39 2.33 -8.29
N ASN A 175 3.57 3.16 -7.26
CA ASN A 175 3.98 2.71 -5.93
C ASN A 175 2.94 1.77 -5.29
N MET A 176 1.64 2.02 -5.49
CA MET A 176 0.59 1.09 -5.06
C MET A 176 0.67 -0.26 -5.79
N GLY A 177 1.00 -0.25 -7.09
CA GLY A 177 1.25 -1.44 -7.88
C GLY A 177 2.45 -2.24 -7.35
N LEU A 178 3.56 -1.56 -7.05
CA LEU A 178 4.76 -2.17 -6.44
C LEU A 178 4.45 -2.75 -5.06
N TYR A 179 3.75 -2.00 -4.21
CA TYR A 179 3.28 -2.48 -2.90
C TYR A 179 2.46 -3.76 -3.02
N THR A 180 1.43 -3.72 -3.88
CA THR A 180 0.52 -4.86 -4.09
C THR A 180 1.25 -6.09 -4.58
N ARG A 181 2.14 -5.92 -5.58
CA ARG A 181 2.94 -7.04 -6.12
C ARG A 181 3.84 -7.62 -5.05
N LEU A 182 4.61 -6.77 -4.37
CA LEU A 182 5.59 -7.23 -3.39
C LEU A 182 4.90 -7.95 -2.23
N MET A 183 3.81 -7.41 -1.70
CA MET A 183 3.08 -8.01 -0.59
C MET A 183 2.39 -9.35 -0.95
N LYS A 184 1.99 -9.54 -2.22
CA LYS A 184 1.37 -10.80 -2.67
C LYS A 184 2.39 -11.87 -3.06
N TYR A 185 3.52 -11.48 -3.65
CA TYR A 185 4.42 -12.42 -4.32
C TYR A 185 5.84 -12.47 -3.72
N GLY A 186 6.29 -11.44 -3.01
CA GLY A 186 7.67 -11.32 -2.51
C GLY A 186 8.66 -10.75 -3.52
N HIS A 187 8.29 -10.61 -4.80
CA HIS A 187 9.18 -10.14 -5.86
C HIS A 187 8.44 -9.50 -7.04
N PHE A 188 9.18 -8.85 -7.94
CA PHE A 188 8.67 -8.19 -9.14
C PHE A 188 8.61 -9.07 -10.39
N GLN A 189 9.29 -10.22 -10.42
CA GLN A 189 9.23 -11.14 -11.56
C GLN A 189 7.78 -11.57 -11.85
N THR A 190 7.32 -11.43 -13.09
CA THR A 190 6.04 -11.94 -13.60
C THR A 190 6.28 -13.05 -14.63
N ASP A 191 5.23 -13.80 -14.98
CA ASP A 191 5.32 -14.78 -16.06
C ASP A 191 5.27 -14.05 -17.42
N PRO A 192 6.31 -14.17 -18.28
CA PRO A 192 6.30 -13.59 -19.63
C PRO A 192 5.15 -14.09 -20.52
N MET A 193 4.57 -15.24 -20.19
CA MET A 193 3.42 -15.85 -20.87
C MET A 193 2.08 -15.54 -20.18
N GLU A 194 2.06 -14.67 -19.18
CA GLU A 194 0.82 -14.22 -18.55
C GLU A 194 0.02 -13.31 -19.49
N VAL A 195 -1.08 -13.85 -20.00
CA VAL A 195 -1.97 -13.12 -20.93
C VAL A 195 -2.66 -11.98 -20.20
N ASP A 196 -2.55 -10.78 -20.76
CA ASP A 196 -3.34 -9.62 -20.34
C ASP A 196 -4.78 -9.77 -20.85
N LYS A 197 -5.62 -10.35 -20.00
CA LYS A 197 -7.06 -10.54 -20.29
C LYS A 197 -7.83 -9.22 -20.43
N TRP A 198 -7.25 -8.09 -20.03
CA TRP A 198 -7.89 -6.78 -20.03
C TRP A 198 -7.26 -5.79 -21.01
N ALA A 199 -6.34 -6.26 -21.85
CA ALA A 199 -5.76 -5.51 -22.94
C ALA A 199 -6.86 -4.88 -23.83
N HIS A 200 -6.84 -3.56 -23.94
CA HIS A 200 -7.73 -2.79 -24.84
C HIS A 200 -7.19 -2.67 -26.27
N GLY A 201 -6.20 -3.48 -26.63
CA GLY A 201 -5.57 -3.47 -27.96
C GLY A 201 -6.47 -3.98 -29.08
N ASP A 202 -5.97 -3.91 -30.31
CA ASP A 202 -6.66 -4.42 -31.49
C ASP A 202 -6.99 -5.92 -31.31
N PRO A 203 -8.28 -6.33 -31.34
CA PRO A 203 -8.69 -7.73 -31.23
C PRO A 203 -8.08 -8.64 -32.33
N ALA A 204 -7.57 -8.06 -33.42
CA ALA A 204 -6.85 -8.78 -34.46
C ALA A 204 -5.39 -9.12 -34.09
N THR A 205 -4.85 -8.52 -33.03
CA THR A 205 -3.54 -8.87 -32.47
C THR A 205 -3.72 -9.97 -31.41
N LEU A 206 -3.24 -11.16 -31.77
CA LEU A 206 -3.11 -12.36 -30.92
C LEU A 206 -2.45 -12.03 -29.56
N PRO A 207 -2.65 -12.87 -28.52
CA PRO A 207 -2.78 -12.43 -27.14
C PRO A 207 -1.68 -11.46 -26.70
N GLN A 208 -2.10 -10.38 -26.06
CA GLN A 208 -1.18 -9.44 -25.42
C GLN A 208 -0.77 -10.03 -24.08
N TYR A 209 0.51 -9.90 -23.74
CA TYR A 209 1.08 -10.40 -22.50
C TYR A 209 1.47 -9.23 -21.61
N HIS A 210 1.41 -9.44 -20.29
CA HIS A 210 1.95 -8.48 -19.35
C HIS A 210 3.49 -8.39 -19.52
N PRO A 211 4.09 -7.20 -19.36
CA PRO A 211 5.54 -7.09 -19.37
C PRO A 211 6.13 -7.89 -18.20
N ALA A 212 7.26 -8.52 -18.48
CA ALA A 212 8.02 -9.30 -17.52
C ALA A 212 9.51 -8.95 -17.59
N LEU A 213 10.17 -9.04 -16.44
CA LEU A 213 11.63 -8.90 -16.35
C LEU A 213 12.28 -10.10 -17.04
N GLY A 214 13.18 -9.82 -17.98
CA GLY A 214 14.06 -10.82 -18.59
C GLY A 214 15.36 -10.99 -17.81
N PRO A 215 16.22 -11.93 -18.21
CA PRO A 215 17.53 -12.14 -17.58
C PRO A 215 18.39 -10.88 -17.52
N GLU A 216 18.41 -10.11 -18.60
CA GLU A 216 19.16 -8.84 -18.69
C GLU A 216 18.59 -7.75 -17.78
N ASP A 217 17.29 -7.80 -17.49
CA ASP A 217 16.64 -6.81 -16.62
C ASP A 217 17.02 -7.05 -15.15
N GLN A 218 17.18 -8.32 -14.75
CA GLN A 218 17.56 -8.67 -13.39
C GLN A 218 18.96 -8.15 -13.03
N ALA A 219 19.89 -8.13 -13.98
CA ALA A 219 21.25 -7.63 -13.77
C ALA A 219 21.33 -6.10 -13.58
N LYS A 220 20.24 -5.37 -13.81
CA LYS A 220 20.17 -3.90 -13.62
C LYS A 220 19.94 -3.50 -12.18
N PHE A 221 19.48 -4.41 -11.33
CA PHE A 221 19.18 -4.12 -9.94
C PHE A 221 20.46 -4.04 -9.13
N ASP A 222 20.56 -2.97 -8.35
CA ASP A 222 21.57 -2.84 -7.32
C ASP A 222 21.54 -4.06 -6.37
N GLU A 223 22.69 -4.45 -5.80
CA GLU A 223 22.82 -5.60 -4.89
C GLU A 223 21.80 -5.51 -3.74
N ASP A 224 21.60 -4.27 -3.32
CA ASP A 224 20.75 -3.82 -2.24
C ASP A 224 19.24 -3.93 -2.55
N LEU A 225 18.89 -4.19 -3.81
CA LEU A 225 17.53 -4.45 -4.32
C LEU A 225 17.36 -5.87 -4.88
N ALA A 226 18.37 -6.74 -4.76
CA ALA A 226 18.30 -8.11 -5.26
C ALA A 226 17.15 -8.92 -4.62
N HIS A 227 16.70 -8.57 -3.41
CA HIS A 227 15.53 -9.18 -2.76
C HIS A 227 14.20 -8.88 -3.47
N LEU A 228 14.13 -7.86 -4.32
CA LEU A 228 12.94 -7.58 -5.14
C LEU A 228 12.84 -8.51 -6.35
N LEU A 229 13.85 -9.34 -6.58
CA LEU A 229 13.87 -10.38 -7.61
C LEU A 229 13.59 -11.73 -6.97
N PHE A 230 13.07 -12.66 -7.77
CA PHE A 230 12.79 -14.02 -7.31
C PHE A 230 14.05 -14.71 -6.79
N SER A 231 13.98 -15.38 -5.64
CA SER A 231 15.16 -15.90 -4.93
C SER A 231 14.96 -17.35 -4.48
N ASP A 232 15.06 -18.32 -5.39
CA ASP A 232 14.97 -19.75 -5.06
C ASP A 232 16.29 -20.35 -4.48
N GLY A 233 17.01 -19.57 -3.65
CA GLY A 233 18.31 -19.96 -3.09
C GLY A 233 19.42 -20.00 -4.14
N ASP A 234 20.22 -18.95 -4.19
CA ASP A 234 21.50 -18.82 -4.94
C ASP A 234 21.44 -18.90 -6.48
N GLY A 235 20.28 -19.19 -7.09
CA GLY A 235 20.17 -19.47 -8.53
C GLY A 235 20.08 -18.26 -9.49
N GLY A 236 19.83 -17.05 -8.99
CA GLY A 236 19.75 -15.81 -9.77
C GLY A 236 18.87 -15.89 -11.03
N ALA A 237 19.17 -15.06 -12.05
CA ALA A 237 18.47 -15.06 -13.33
C ALA A 237 18.44 -16.43 -14.03
N THR A 238 19.47 -17.26 -13.83
CA THR A 238 19.55 -18.59 -14.42
C THR A 238 18.54 -19.59 -13.85
N ALA A 239 18.01 -19.37 -12.65
CA ALA A 239 16.94 -20.21 -12.09
C ALA A 239 15.60 -20.00 -12.82
N CYS A 240 15.31 -18.74 -13.18
CA CYS A 240 14.08 -18.39 -13.89
C CYS A 240 14.19 -18.56 -15.40
N PHE A 241 15.40 -18.48 -15.92
CA PHE A 241 15.69 -18.59 -17.35
C PHE A 241 16.80 -19.63 -17.59
N PRO A 242 16.50 -20.93 -17.44
CA PRO A 242 17.50 -22.00 -17.52
C PRO A 242 18.17 -22.13 -18.90
N GLY A 243 17.55 -21.56 -19.95
CA GLY A 243 18.14 -21.52 -21.28
C GLY A 243 19.11 -20.36 -21.49
N TYR A 244 19.19 -19.37 -20.60
CA TYR A 244 20.03 -18.18 -20.77
C TYR A 244 21.53 -18.53 -20.74
N PRO A 245 22.37 -17.97 -21.65
CA PRO A 245 22.05 -16.97 -22.68
C PRO A 245 21.62 -17.56 -24.04
N THR A 246 21.58 -18.88 -24.18
CA THR A 246 21.33 -19.56 -25.47
C THR A 246 19.87 -19.61 -25.90
N ASP A 247 18.96 -19.57 -24.95
CA ASP A 247 17.50 -19.62 -25.11
C ASP A 247 16.83 -18.84 -23.97
N PRO A 248 16.85 -17.50 -24.02
CA PRO A 248 16.26 -16.63 -23.00
C PRO A 248 14.73 -16.72 -22.92
N GLU A 249 14.06 -17.36 -23.89
CA GLU A 249 12.60 -17.49 -23.92
C GLU A 249 12.10 -18.62 -23.03
N THR A 250 12.96 -19.58 -22.69
CA THR A 250 12.61 -20.64 -21.74
C THR A 250 12.52 -20.07 -20.33
N PHE A 251 11.29 -19.79 -19.88
CA PHE A 251 10.97 -19.33 -18.52
C PHE A 251 10.48 -20.49 -17.63
N ASN A 252 10.90 -20.49 -16.36
CA ASN A 252 10.35 -21.36 -15.33
C ASN A 252 9.12 -20.70 -14.66
N PRO A 253 7.88 -21.20 -14.88
CA PRO A 253 6.67 -20.60 -14.31
C PRO A 253 6.66 -20.53 -12.78
N GLY A 254 7.45 -21.37 -12.10
CA GLY A 254 7.62 -21.31 -10.65
C GLY A 254 8.12 -19.95 -10.16
N CYS A 255 8.92 -19.25 -10.98
CA CYS A 255 9.46 -17.92 -10.67
C CYS A 255 8.43 -16.78 -10.67
N ALA A 256 7.22 -17.01 -11.18
CA ALA A 256 6.14 -16.03 -11.11
C ALA A 256 5.24 -16.25 -9.88
N GLY A 257 5.43 -17.38 -9.18
CA GLY A 257 4.64 -17.78 -8.03
C GLY A 257 5.06 -17.07 -6.76
N ARG A 258 4.14 -16.97 -5.80
CA ARG A 258 4.39 -16.33 -4.51
C ARG A 258 5.49 -17.00 -3.69
N GLU A 259 6.35 -16.21 -3.08
CA GLU A 259 7.35 -16.58 -2.06
C GLU A 259 6.87 -16.21 -0.65
N ASN A 260 7.65 -16.55 0.38
CA ASN A 260 7.42 -16.02 1.73
C ASN A 260 8.07 -14.64 1.83
N LEU A 261 7.36 -13.69 2.43
CA LEU A 261 7.89 -12.35 2.68
C LEU A 261 8.96 -12.37 3.76
N ALA A 262 10.15 -11.88 3.41
CA ALA A 262 11.25 -11.61 4.33
C ALA A 262 11.15 -10.17 4.88
N GLY A 263 11.92 -9.87 5.93
CA GLY A 263 11.93 -8.55 6.56
C GLY A 263 12.27 -7.40 5.58
N ARG A 264 13.17 -7.64 4.62
CA ARG A 264 13.52 -6.64 3.58
C ARG A 264 12.36 -6.35 2.62
N ASP A 265 11.54 -7.35 2.31
CA ASP A 265 10.37 -7.19 1.44
C ASP A 265 9.34 -6.30 2.13
N PHE A 266 9.12 -6.50 3.43
CA PHE A 266 8.25 -5.64 4.22
C PHE A 266 8.77 -4.20 4.33
N GLU A 267 10.07 -3.99 4.48
CA GLU A 267 10.64 -2.62 4.50
C GLU A 267 10.48 -1.92 3.14
N SER A 268 10.74 -2.61 2.03
CA SER A 268 10.49 -2.07 0.69
C SER A 268 9.00 -1.82 0.44
N ALA A 269 8.13 -2.74 0.85
CA ALA A 269 6.68 -2.57 0.76
C ALA A 269 6.20 -1.37 1.60
N ALA A 270 6.74 -1.18 2.80
CA ALA A 270 6.45 -0.02 3.63
C ALA A 270 6.83 1.29 2.94
N ASN A 271 7.99 1.35 2.26
CA ASN A 271 8.38 2.49 1.45
C ASN A 271 7.41 2.74 0.29
N PHE A 272 7.01 1.70 -0.46
CA PHE A 272 6.07 1.84 -1.58
C PHE A 272 4.68 2.28 -1.12
N LEU A 273 4.16 1.72 -0.01
CA LEU A 273 2.92 2.18 0.58
C LEU A 273 2.98 3.67 0.94
N SER A 274 4.13 4.12 1.45
CA SER A 274 4.34 5.51 1.87
C SER A 274 4.48 6.47 0.70
N ALA A 275 5.14 6.06 -0.38
CA ALA A 275 5.20 6.82 -1.62
C ALA A 275 3.84 6.89 -2.33
N ALA A 276 2.99 5.89 -2.15
CA ALA A 276 1.58 5.93 -2.58
C ALA A 276 0.71 6.82 -1.68
N ALA A 277 1.13 7.08 -0.44
CA ALA A 277 0.36 7.82 0.53
C ALA A 277 0.39 9.34 0.29
N ASN A 278 -0.53 10.04 0.97
CA ASN A 278 -0.47 11.49 1.00
C ASN A 278 0.55 11.97 2.04
N LYS A 279 1.39 12.95 1.68
CA LYS A 279 2.53 13.43 2.48
C LYS A 279 2.15 13.93 3.87
N THR A 280 0.91 14.42 4.04
CA THR A 280 0.42 14.95 5.32
C THR A 280 -0.29 13.91 6.19
N GLY A 281 -0.62 12.73 5.67
CA GLY A 281 -1.41 11.71 6.38
C GLY A 281 -0.61 10.90 7.40
N ARG A 282 -1.29 10.05 8.17
CA ARG A 282 -0.65 9.13 9.11
C ARG A 282 -0.86 7.69 8.66
N ILE A 283 0.14 6.84 8.88
CA ILE A 283 0.02 5.41 8.64
C ILE A 283 -0.20 4.76 9.99
N THR A 284 -1.32 4.05 10.14
CA THR A 284 -1.70 3.31 11.35
C THR A 284 -1.82 1.82 11.04
N ALA A 285 -1.83 0.97 12.07
CA ALA A 285 -2.05 -0.46 11.89
C ALA A 285 -3.41 -0.74 11.22
N ASP A 286 -4.46 -0.02 11.62
CA ASP A 286 -5.77 -0.08 10.98
C ASP A 286 -5.71 0.27 9.50
N LEU A 287 -5.07 1.40 9.14
CA LEU A 287 -4.90 1.79 7.74
C LEU A 287 -4.24 0.69 6.92
N VAL A 288 -3.18 0.06 7.46
CA VAL A 288 -2.47 -1.03 6.78
C VAL A 288 -3.37 -2.24 6.59
N GLN A 289 -4.11 -2.67 7.63
CA GLN A 289 -5.06 -3.78 7.52
C GLN A 289 -6.15 -3.47 6.49
N TYR A 290 -6.67 -2.24 6.47
CA TYR A 290 -7.68 -1.80 5.52
C TYR A 290 -7.18 -1.78 4.08
N ILE A 291 -6.00 -1.20 3.85
CA ILE A 291 -5.40 -1.21 2.51
C ILE A 291 -5.14 -2.65 2.05
N ASN A 292 -4.63 -3.52 2.92
CA ASN A 292 -4.39 -4.92 2.57
C ASN A 292 -5.68 -5.66 2.20
N ARG A 293 -6.77 -5.38 2.92
CA ARG A 293 -8.08 -5.94 2.62
C ARG A 293 -8.63 -5.41 1.28
N ILE A 294 -8.57 -4.10 1.04
CA ILE A 294 -9.01 -3.47 -0.22
C ILE A 294 -8.25 -4.04 -1.41
N LEU A 295 -6.93 -4.19 -1.27
CA LEU A 295 -6.04 -4.74 -2.30
C LEU A 295 -6.05 -6.27 -2.35
N LYS A 296 -6.84 -6.92 -1.48
CA LYS A 296 -7.01 -8.38 -1.42
C LYS A 296 -5.67 -9.11 -1.25
N ILE A 297 -4.74 -8.56 -0.48
CA ILE A 297 -3.37 -9.11 -0.33
C ILE A 297 -3.40 -10.55 0.18
N ALA A 298 -4.27 -10.84 1.14
CA ALA A 298 -4.41 -12.17 1.74
C ALA A 298 -5.51 -13.04 1.09
N LEU A 299 -6.05 -12.63 -0.07
CA LEU A 299 -7.14 -13.32 -0.76
C LEU A 299 -6.75 -13.68 -2.20
N ASP A 300 -7.02 -14.93 -2.59
CA ASP A 300 -6.90 -15.38 -3.98
C ASP A 300 -8.05 -14.74 -4.80
N THR A 301 -7.71 -14.18 -5.95
CA THR A 301 -8.67 -13.58 -6.89
C THR A 301 -8.55 -14.27 -8.25
N GLU A 302 -9.41 -13.90 -9.21
CA GLU A 302 -9.23 -14.38 -10.59
C GLU A 302 -7.91 -13.88 -11.22
N ALA A 303 -7.37 -12.76 -10.72
CA ALA A 303 -6.23 -12.07 -11.29
C ALA A 303 -4.93 -12.34 -10.54
N THR A 304 -4.98 -12.57 -9.22
CA THR A 304 -3.78 -12.73 -8.41
C THR A 304 -3.94 -13.76 -7.30
N MET A 305 -2.82 -14.25 -6.82
CA MET A 305 -2.76 -15.12 -5.64
C MET A 305 -2.70 -14.30 -4.34
N ALA A 306 -3.17 -14.87 -3.24
CA ALA A 306 -2.92 -14.38 -1.88
C ALA A 306 -1.44 -14.49 -1.51
N THR A 307 -0.97 -13.69 -0.58
CA THR A 307 0.34 -13.90 0.06
C THR A 307 0.41 -15.25 0.80
N ARG A 308 1.63 -15.77 1.00
CA ARG A 308 1.83 -16.96 1.86
C ARG A 308 1.75 -16.63 3.35
N ASN A 309 2.16 -15.42 3.71
CA ASN A 309 2.22 -14.93 5.08
C ASN A 309 0.83 -14.46 5.52
N THR A 310 0.01 -15.39 6.02
CA THR A 310 -1.35 -15.07 6.44
C THR A 310 -1.71 -15.60 7.83
N LEU A 311 -2.57 -14.86 8.51
CA LEU A 311 -3.19 -15.23 9.79
C LEU A 311 -4.72 -15.27 9.63
N PRO A 312 -5.44 -16.12 10.41
CA PRO A 312 -6.91 -16.12 10.39
C PRO A 312 -7.49 -14.85 11.02
N THR A 313 -8.77 -14.56 10.84
CA THR A 313 -9.47 -13.58 11.71
C THR A 313 -9.47 -14.07 13.16
N LEU A 314 -9.47 -13.16 14.14
CA LEU A 314 -9.70 -13.51 15.54
C LEU A 314 -11.13 -13.19 15.94
N ILE A 315 -11.74 -14.08 16.71
CA ILE A 315 -13.15 -13.99 17.09
C ILE A 315 -13.24 -14.06 18.61
N ARG A 316 -13.82 -13.02 19.21
CA ARG A 316 -14.25 -13.02 20.60
C ARG A 316 -15.60 -13.72 20.69
N VAL A 317 -15.63 -14.85 21.41
CA VAL A 317 -16.82 -15.65 21.68
C VAL A 317 -17.13 -15.56 23.16
N CYS A 318 -18.29 -14.99 23.49
CA CYS A 318 -18.79 -14.91 24.86
C CYS A 318 -19.95 -15.91 25.01
N GLU A 319 -19.99 -16.63 26.13
CA GLU A 319 -21.12 -17.51 26.43
C GLU A 319 -22.38 -16.69 26.72
N THR A 320 -23.55 -17.22 26.36
CA THR A 320 -24.83 -16.60 26.69
C THR A 320 -25.47 -17.30 27.88
N LEU A 321 -26.09 -16.53 28.77
CA LEU A 321 -26.78 -17.07 29.96
C LEU A 321 -27.97 -17.98 29.56
N GLU A 322 -28.65 -17.63 28.47
CA GLU A 322 -29.76 -18.37 27.89
C GLU A 322 -29.58 -18.50 26.37
N PRO A 323 -30.23 -19.48 25.70
CA PRO A 323 -30.22 -19.57 24.25
C PRO A 323 -30.80 -18.30 23.60
N PRO A 324 -30.24 -17.83 22.47
CA PRO A 324 -30.73 -16.65 21.79
C PRO A 324 -32.17 -16.84 21.30
N VAL A 325 -32.99 -15.79 21.45
CA VAL A 325 -34.37 -15.73 20.98
C VAL A 325 -34.47 -14.65 19.88
N PRO A 326 -35.19 -14.90 18.77
CA PRO A 326 -35.38 -13.88 17.73
C PRO A 326 -35.96 -12.58 18.31
N GLY A 327 -35.33 -11.44 17.98
CA GLY A 327 -35.74 -10.11 18.43
C GLY A 327 -35.43 -9.77 19.89
N VAL A 328 -34.60 -10.56 20.60
CA VAL A 328 -34.20 -10.28 21.98
C VAL A 328 -32.68 -10.39 22.10
N GLU A 329 -32.03 -9.35 22.63
CA GLU A 329 -30.58 -9.40 22.88
C GLU A 329 -30.23 -10.43 23.95
N PRO A 330 -29.31 -11.37 23.64
CA PRO A 330 -28.82 -12.32 24.64
C PRO A 330 -28.02 -11.62 25.73
N ILE A 331 -28.16 -12.11 26.97
CA ILE A 331 -27.26 -11.72 28.06
C ILE A 331 -25.96 -12.50 27.90
N TYR A 332 -24.89 -11.81 27.54
CA TYR A 332 -23.53 -12.37 27.48
C TYR A 332 -22.92 -12.44 28.88
N LEU A 333 -22.18 -13.52 29.15
CA LEU A 333 -21.36 -13.64 30.35
C LEU A 333 -20.05 -12.86 30.16
N ASP A 334 -19.48 -12.39 31.27
CA ASP A 334 -18.22 -11.63 31.28
C ASP A 334 -17.01 -12.48 30.81
N GLU A 335 -17.14 -13.81 30.83
CA GLU A 335 -16.12 -14.74 30.37
C GLU A 335 -16.22 -14.93 28.85
N CYS A 336 -15.29 -14.31 28.12
CA CYS A 336 -15.14 -14.48 26.68
C CYS A 336 -13.80 -15.16 26.34
N ALA A 337 -13.82 -16.04 25.35
CA ALA A 337 -12.62 -16.61 24.74
C ALA A 337 -12.30 -15.90 23.42
N ILE A 338 -11.02 -15.88 23.04
CA ILE A 338 -10.60 -15.52 21.68
C ILE A 338 -10.22 -16.80 20.95
N GLU A 339 -10.83 -16.99 19.79
CA GLU A 339 -10.65 -18.16 18.92
C GLU A 339 -10.25 -17.72 17.51
N GLU A 340 -9.63 -18.61 16.75
CA GLU A 340 -9.33 -18.38 15.34
C GLU A 340 -10.55 -18.63 14.47
N GLY A 341 -10.78 -17.74 13.51
CA GLY A 341 -11.76 -17.92 12.46
C GLY A 341 -11.44 -19.11 11.55
N SER A 342 -12.46 -19.89 11.22
CA SER A 342 -12.33 -21.06 10.34
C SER A 342 -12.94 -20.78 8.96
N ALA A 343 -12.54 -21.57 7.96
CA ALA A 343 -13.10 -21.48 6.60
C ALA A 343 -14.60 -21.83 6.52
N GLU A 344 -15.16 -22.45 7.55
CA GLU A 344 -16.58 -22.83 7.63
C GLU A 344 -17.47 -21.66 8.08
N LEU A 345 -16.87 -20.60 8.64
CA LEU A 345 -17.59 -19.42 9.10
C LEU A 345 -17.94 -18.48 7.93
N PRO A 346 -19.02 -17.69 8.06
CA PRO A 346 -19.33 -16.66 7.07
C PRO A 346 -18.29 -15.53 7.11
N VAL A 347 -18.15 -14.79 6.01
CA VAL A 347 -17.41 -13.51 5.99
C VAL A 347 -18.07 -12.56 7.00
N PRO A 348 -17.31 -11.80 7.81
CA PRO A 348 -15.84 -11.69 7.86
C PRO A 348 -15.08 -12.74 8.68
N ALA A 349 -15.76 -13.65 9.35
CA ALA A 349 -15.12 -14.59 10.29
C ALA A 349 -14.22 -15.65 9.63
N ASN A 350 -14.24 -15.79 8.30
CA ASN A 350 -13.29 -16.61 7.55
C ASN A 350 -12.21 -15.80 6.81
N GLU A 351 -12.14 -14.48 7.03
CA GLU A 351 -11.12 -13.65 6.39
C GLU A 351 -9.70 -14.02 6.85
N ARG A 352 -8.72 -13.60 6.04
CA ARG A 352 -7.30 -13.79 6.27
C ARG A 352 -6.63 -12.41 6.28
N PHE A 353 -5.67 -12.23 7.17
CA PHE A 353 -4.86 -11.02 7.29
C PHE A 353 -3.41 -11.33 6.98
N VAL A 354 -2.62 -10.30 6.68
CA VAL A 354 -1.17 -10.47 6.46
C VAL A 354 -0.48 -10.77 7.79
N ASP A 355 0.39 -11.76 7.78
CA ASP A 355 1.28 -12.05 8.89
C ASP A 355 2.54 -11.17 8.80
N PHE A 356 2.71 -10.30 9.79
CA PHE A 356 3.86 -9.39 9.88
C PHE A 356 4.97 -9.89 10.81
N ASP A 357 4.93 -11.15 11.29
CA ASP A 357 5.92 -11.68 12.26
C ASP A 357 7.37 -11.54 11.78
N ASN A 358 7.61 -11.66 10.47
CA ASN A 358 8.94 -11.49 9.87
C ASN A 358 9.44 -10.04 9.80
N VAL A 359 8.64 -9.05 10.19
CA VAL A 359 9.04 -7.65 10.20
C VAL A 359 10.01 -7.39 11.35
N SER A 360 11.10 -6.70 11.03
CA SER A 360 12.08 -6.25 12.01
C SER A 360 12.66 -4.91 11.57
N TYR A 361 12.01 -3.82 11.98
CA TYR A 361 12.40 -2.47 11.61
C TYR A 361 13.39 -1.87 12.61
N THR A 362 14.41 -1.20 12.09
CA THR A 362 15.34 -0.36 12.86
C THR A 362 15.66 0.89 12.05
N ARG A 363 15.31 2.07 12.56
CA ARG A 363 15.44 3.33 11.81
C ARG A 363 16.87 3.62 11.35
N SER A 364 17.86 3.38 12.21
CA SER A 364 19.28 3.59 11.89
C SER A 364 19.85 2.56 10.91
N ALA A 365 19.08 1.54 10.51
CA ALA A 365 19.47 0.63 9.44
C ALA A 365 19.13 1.19 8.04
N ARG A 366 18.48 2.37 7.96
CA ARG A 366 18.21 3.04 6.68
C ARG A 366 19.47 3.58 6.02
N ARG A 367 19.41 3.60 4.69
CA ARG A 367 20.58 3.61 3.81
C ARG A 367 21.24 4.98 3.59
N LYS A 368 20.55 6.10 3.83
CA LYS A 368 21.13 7.45 3.72
C LYS A 368 20.66 8.35 4.86
N GLU A 369 21.50 8.48 5.89
CA GLU A 369 21.22 9.30 7.08
C GLU A 369 21.54 10.78 6.88
N LEU A 370 22.44 11.09 5.95
CA LEU A 370 22.97 12.41 5.67
C LEU A 370 22.57 12.83 4.26
N LEU A 371 21.94 13.99 4.14
CA LEU A 371 21.36 14.49 2.90
C LEU A 371 21.97 15.84 2.50
N PHE A 372 22.06 16.06 1.19
CA PHE A 372 22.34 17.37 0.61
C PHE A 372 21.01 18.08 0.30
N VAL A 373 20.72 19.17 1.01
CA VAL A 373 19.42 19.85 0.97
C VAL A 373 19.56 21.36 1.17
N LEU A 374 18.47 22.10 0.94
CA LEU A 374 18.32 23.50 1.28
C LEU A 374 17.90 23.64 2.76
N GLN A 375 18.63 24.44 3.52
CA GLN A 375 18.25 24.84 4.89
C GLN A 375 18.08 26.36 4.96
N GLN A 376 17.12 26.81 5.77
CA GLN A 376 16.93 28.22 6.03
C GLN A 376 18.02 28.75 7.00
N ASP A 377 18.70 29.83 6.64
CA ASP A 377 19.70 30.49 7.48
C ASP A 377 19.05 31.41 8.55
N GLU A 378 19.88 31.99 9.43
CA GLU A 378 19.41 32.88 10.51
C GLU A 378 18.77 34.19 10.00
N GLU A 379 19.04 34.57 8.75
CA GLU A 379 18.51 35.77 8.10
C GLU A 379 17.23 35.47 7.29
N GLY A 380 16.81 34.20 7.24
CA GLY A 380 15.64 33.72 6.53
C GLY A 380 15.88 33.37 5.06
N GLY A 381 17.13 33.42 4.58
CA GLY A 381 17.57 32.94 3.27
C GLY A 381 17.66 31.41 3.20
N TRP A 382 17.72 30.84 2.00
CA TRP A 382 17.94 29.39 1.81
C TRP A 382 19.36 29.15 1.32
N VAL A 383 20.08 28.28 2.00
CA VAL A 383 21.46 27.89 1.67
C VAL A 383 21.55 26.40 1.43
N GLU A 384 22.41 26.01 0.51
CA GLU A 384 22.78 24.61 0.29
C GLU A 384 23.57 24.09 1.49
N GLN A 385 23.21 22.92 1.97
CA GLN A 385 23.83 22.30 3.13
C GLN A 385 24.05 20.81 2.88
N ASP A 386 25.29 20.41 3.05
CA ASP A 386 25.71 19.01 3.10
C ASP A 386 25.46 18.42 4.50
N ASP A 387 25.41 17.09 4.57
CA ASP A 387 25.39 16.33 5.81
C ASP A 387 24.20 16.64 6.75
N VAL A 388 23.05 17.01 6.20
CA VAL A 388 21.83 17.22 7.00
C VAL A 388 21.26 15.88 7.44
N SER A 389 21.12 15.69 8.75
CA SER A 389 20.65 14.42 9.31
C SER A 389 19.15 14.22 9.11
N LEU A 390 18.79 13.27 8.23
CA LEU A 390 17.42 12.79 8.09
C LEU A 390 16.94 12.11 9.37
N LEU A 391 17.82 11.41 10.09
CA LEU A 391 17.46 10.74 11.34
C LEU A 391 16.93 11.71 12.39
N LEU A 392 17.58 12.86 12.58
CA LEU A 392 17.10 13.87 13.53
C LEU A 392 15.71 14.40 13.16
N TRP A 393 15.45 14.58 11.86
CA TRP A 393 14.11 14.94 11.38
C TRP A 393 13.08 13.85 11.66
N LEU A 394 13.40 12.59 11.37
CA LEU A 394 12.51 11.46 11.65
C LEU A 394 12.26 11.28 13.15
N GLU A 395 13.27 11.53 13.99
CA GLU A 395 13.10 11.52 15.45
C GLU A 395 12.16 12.61 15.95
N PHE A 396 12.27 13.81 15.37
CA PHE A 396 11.37 14.91 15.65
C PHE A 396 9.94 14.60 15.20
N ALA A 397 9.76 14.04 13.99
CA ALA A 397 8.45 13.83 13.39
C ALA A 397 7.71 12.61 13.97
N ASN A 398 8.41 11.49 14.18
CA ASN A 398 7.82 10.19 14.52
C ASN A 398 8.28 9.63 15.88
N GLY A 399 9.02 10.40 16.68
CA GLY A 399 9.54 9.97 17.98
C GLY A 399 10.87 9.21 17.89
N PRO A 400 11.45 8.71 18.99
CA PRO A 400 12.89 8.34 19.10
C PRO A 400 13.34 7.15 18.24
N ALA A 401 14.59 7.16 17.75
CA ALA A 401 15.13 6.17 16.79
C ALA A 401 15.59 4.82 17.39
N GLY A 402 15.75 4.73 18.71
CA GLY A 402 16.36 3.57 19.37
C GLY A 402 15.48 2.31 19.49
N ARG A 403 14.29 2.28 18.87
CA ARG A 403 13.37 1.14 18.98
C ARG A 403 13.57 0.20 17.80
N LYS A 404 13.97 -1.05 18.10
CA LYS A 404 13.74 -2.17 17.19
C LYS A 404 12.29 -2.60 17.34
N LEU A 405 11.51 -2.48 16.29
CA LEU A 405 10.09 -2.82 16.29
C LEU A 405 9.87 -4.03 15.39
N GLY A 406 9.05 -4.96 15.84
CA GLY A 406 8.64 -6.14 15.07
C GLY A 406 7.15 -6.10 14.73
N GLY A 407 6.68 -7.10 14.00
CA GLY A 407 5.26 -7.22 13.67
C GLY A 407 4.72 -6.03 12.87
N ILE A 408 3.41 -5.81 12.99
CA ILE A 408 2.73 -4.71 12.29
C ILE A 408 3.26 -3.33 12.73
N ASP A 409 3.65 -3.18 14.00
CA ASP A 409 4.17 -1.90 14.52
C ASP A 409 5.51 -1.54 13.86
N GLY A 410 6.36 -2.54 13.61
CA GLY A 410 7.57 -2.36 12.82
C GLY A 410 7.28 -1.90 11.40
N PHE A 411 6.25 -2.47 10.76
CA PHE A 411 5.86 -2.11 9.40
C PHE A 411 5.30 -0.68 9.35
N VAL A 412 4.43 -0.34 10.30
CA VAL A 412 3.84 1.00 10.45
C VAL A 412 4.92 2.05 10.71
N ALA A 413 5.90 1.76 11.56
CA ALA A 413 7.01 2.65 11.83
C ALA A 413 7.91 2.84 10.59
N ALA A 414 8.21 1.76 9.86
CA ALA A 414 8.97 1.82 8.61
C ALA A 414 8.26 2.70 7.58
N ALA A 415 6.94 2.52 7.43
CA ALA A 415 6.14 3.30 6.49
C ALA A 415 6.03 4.77 6.94
N SER A 416 5.77 5.02 8.22
CA SER A 416 5.69 6.40 8.75
C SER A 416 7.00 7.16 8.57
N ASP A 417 8.15 6.51 8.78
CA ASP A 417 9.45 7.12 8.53
C ASP A 417 9.73 7.32 7.03
N ALA A 418 9.19 6.46 6.16
CA ALA A 418 9.34 6.61 4.71
C ALA A 418 8.56 7.83 4.25
N LEU A 419 7.33 7.96 4.71
CA LEU A 419 6.46 9.08 4.42
C LEU A 419 7.09 10.41 4.84
N ARG A 420 7.64 10.49 6.06
CA ARG A 420 8.30 11.71 6.55
C ARG A 420 9.63 11.99 5.85
N GLY A 421 10.35 10.96 5.42
CA GLY A 421 11.55 11.12 4.60
C GLY A 421 11.25 11.66 3.21
N ILE A 422 10.22 11.12 2.55
CA ILE A 422 9.72 11.60 1.25
C ILE A 422 9.27 13.06 1.36
N GLU A 423 8.50 13.39 2.40
CA GLU A 423 8.07 14.76 2.66
C GLU A 423 9.26 15.70 2.85
N PHE A 424 10.24 15.32 3.68
CA PHE A 424 11.44 16.11 3.92
C PHE A 424 12.18 16.38 2.60
N PHE A 425 12.49 15.32 1.86
CA PHE A 425 13.24 15.44 0.61
C PHE A 425 12.47 16.28 -0.42
N HIS A 426 11.16 16.13 -0.54
CA HIS A 426 10.36 16.95 -1.46
C HIS A 426 10.32 18.43 -1.11
N ASN A 427 10.46 18.79 0.16
CA ASN A 427 10.43 20.18 0.60
C ASN A 427 11.81 20.84 0.54
N TYR A 428 12.89 20.06 0.70
CA TYR A 428 14.23 20.59 0.91
C TYR A 428 15.27 20.14 -0.12
N ALA A 429 14.97 19.22 -1.04
CA ALA A 429 15.93 18.83 -2.07
C ALA A 429 16.36 20.03 -2.92
N VAL A 430 17.66 20.10 -3.23
CA VAL A 430 18.20 21.15 -4.10
C VAL A 430 17.68 20.93 -5.52
N PRO A 431 16.98 21.91 -6.13
CA PRO A 431 16.49 21.79 -7.50
C PRO A 431 17.63 21.61 -8.51
N VAL A 432 17.50 20.60 -9.37
CA VAL A 432 18.49 20.29 -10.43
C VAL A 432 18.72 21.48 -11.38
N ASP A 433 17.68 22.30 -11.60
CA ASP A 433 17.74 23.47 -12.49
C ASP A 433 18.52 24.66 -11.90
N LEU A 434 18.71 24.74 -10.58
CA LEU A 434 19.56 25.78 -9.99
C LEU A 434 21.04 25.54 -10.33
N TRP A 435 21.45 24.28 -10.44
CA TRP A 435 22.83 23.93 -10.79
C TRP A 435 23.20 24.34 -12.22
N ALA A 436 22.27 24.22 -13.17
CA ALA A 436 22.49 24.66 -14.56
C ALA A 436 22.68 26.18 -14.70
N ALA A 437 22.17 26.98 -13.77
CA ALA A 437 22.28 28.44 -13.80
C ALA A 437 23.60 28.98 -13.21
N TYR A 438 24.35 28.18 -12.44
CA TYR A 438 25.57 28.61 -11.75
C TYR A 438 26.87 28.04 -12.32
N VAL A 439 26.80 27.13 -13.31
CA VAL A 439 27.97 26.49 -13.94
C VAL A 439 28.37 27.16 -15.28
N GLU A 440 27.81 28.32 -15.63
CA GLU A 440 28.32 29.18 -16.72
C GLU A 440 29.19 30.36 -16.24
#